data_AF-A0A562UA67-F1
#
_entry.id   AF-A0A562UA67-F1
#
_cell.length_a   1.000
_cell.length_b   1.000
_cell.length_c   1.000
_cell.angle_alpha   90.00
_cell.angle_beta   90.00
_cell.angle_gamma   90.00
#
_symmetry.space_group_name_H-M   'P 1'
#
loop_
_entity.id
_entity.type
_entity.pdbx_description
1 polymer ?
#
loop_
_entity_poly.entity_id
_entity_poly.type
_entity_poly.pdbx_seq_one_letter_code
_entity_poly.pdbx_strand_id
1 'polypeptide(L)'
;MLFLIILILSFASGYFLPWWVVAIAAFLAAFFIGKTPTQSFWSGFSAVFIVWTVLALFKSIPNDHILASRVVQLFPLPHNWIWLLLITALIGGIVGGMAALSGVLLKRAFAK
;
A
#
# COMPACT_ATOMS: atom_id res chain seq x y z
N MET A 1 10.94 -8.10 9.77
CA MET A 1 9.73 -8.72 10.34
C MET A 1 8.48 -7.89 10.09
N LEU A 2 8.42 -6.62 10.54
CA LEU A 2 7.24 -5.76 10.33
C LEU A 2 6.80 -5.66 8.85
N PHE A 3 7.75 -5.40 7.94
CA PHE A 3 7.50 -5.39 6.50
C PHE A 3 6.77 -6.65 6.00
N LEU A 4 7.26 -7.85 6.35
CA LEU A 4 6.68 -9.12 5.90
C LEU A 4 5.26 -9.30 6.43
N ILE A 5 5.01 -8.91 7.68
CA ILE A 5 3.67 -8.98 8.28
C ILE A 5 2.71 -8.05 7.53
N ILE A 6 3.10 -6.79 7.31
CA ILE A 6 2.28 -5.83 6.56
C ILE A 6 2.05 -6.33 5.13
N LEU A 7 3.07 -6.90 4.48
CA LEU A 7 2.98 -7.42 3.12
C LEU A 7 1.96 -8.56 3.03
N ILE A 8 2.04 -9.56 3.91
CA ILE A 8 1.11 -10.70 3.92
C ILE A 8 -0.31 -10.25 4.24
N LEU A 9 -0.49 -9.42 5.29
CA LEU A 9 -1.82 -8.94 5.69
C LEU A 9 -2.44 -8.03 4.62
N SER A 10 -1.64 -7.16 4.00
CA SER A 10 -2.11 -6.26 2.94
C SER A 10 -2.44 -7.02 1.66
N PHE A 11 -1.70 -8.08 1.34
CA PHE A 11 -2.01 -8.92 0.18
C PHE A 11 -3.33 -9.66 0.37
N ALA A 12 -3.52 -10.31 1.53
CA ALA A 12 -4.77 -10.99 1.86
C ALA A 12 -5.96 -10.01 1.89
N SER A 13 -5.84 -8.91 2.64
CA SER A 13 -6.92 -7.93 2.74
C SER A 13 -7.18 -7.20 1.43
N GLY A 14 -6.15 -6.80 0.68
CA GLY A 14 -6.29 -6.10 -0.59
C GLY A 14 -6.89 -6.94 -1.73
N TYR A 15 -6.90 -8.28 -1.58
CA TYR A 15 -7.55 -9.17 -2.53
C TYR A 15 -9.02 -9.41 -2.21
N PHE A 16 -9.39 -9.62 -0.93
CA PHE A 16 -10.74 -10.02 -0.53
C PHE A 16 -11.62 -8.91 0.05
N LEU A 17 -11.01 -7.85 0.59
CA LEU A 17 -11.70 -6.82 1.34
C LEU A 17 -11.62 -5.46 0.63
N PRO A 18 -12.40 -4.45 1.06
CA PRO A 18 -12.26 -3.11 0.56
C PRO A 18 -10.83 -2.57 0.73
N TRP A 19 -10.37 -1.76 -0.22
CA TRP A 19 -8.99 -1.29 -0.31
C TRP A 19 -8.48 -0.59 0.96
N TRP A 20 -9.34 0.08 1.73
CA TRP A 20 -8.96 0.83 2.94
C TRP A 20 -8.50 -0.08 4.10
N VAL A 21 -8.81 -1.38 4.06
CA VAL A 21 -8.42 -2.34 5.11
C VAL A 21 -6.90 -2.48 5.21
N VAL A 22 -6.15 -2.25 4.13
CA VAL A 22 -4.68 -2.27 4.16
C VAL A 22 -4.10 -1.23 5.12
N ALA A 23 -4.77 -0.09 5.31
CA ALA A 23 -4.37 0.93 6.28
C ALA A 23 -4.51 0.42 7.71
N ILE A 24 -5.64 -0.25 8.03
CA ILE A 24 -5.86 -0.84 9.35
C ILE A 24 -4.83 -1.94 9.63
N ALA A 25 -4.57 -2.81 8.64
CA ALA A 25 -3.57 -3.86 8.76
C ALA A 25 -2.17 -3.31 9.05
N ALA A 26 -1.74 -2.28 8.29
CA ALA A 26 -0.45 -1.62 8.48
C ALA A 26 -0.36 -0.92 9.85
N PHE A 27 -1.42 -0.23 10.27
CA PHE A 27 -1.52 0.43 11.56
C PHE A 27 -1.39 -0.56 12.71
N LEU A 28 -2.21 -1.61 12.74
CA LEU A 28 -2.20 -2.60 13.83
C LEU A 28 -0.87 -3.34 13.91
N ALA A 29 -0.31 -3.76 12.77
CA ALA A 29 0.99 -4.41 12.73
C ALA A 29 2.09 -3.51 13.33
N ALA A 30 2.12 -2.23 12.97
CA ALA A 30 3.11 -1.29 13.50
C ALA A 30 2.84 -0.90 14.96
N PHE A 31 1.59 -0.83 15.39
CA PHE A 31 1.22 -0.60 16.78
C PHE A 31 1.75 -1.70 17.70
N PHE A 32 1.59 -2.97 17.34
CA PHE A 32 2.07 -4.07 18.19
C PHE A 32 3.58 -4.30 18.03
N ILE A 33 4.10 -4.32 16.80
CA ILE A 33 5.43 -4.87 16.49
C ILE A 33 6.44 -3.78 16.09
N GLY A 34 5.97 -2.57 15.77
CA GLY A 34 6.82 -1.44 15.40
C GLY A 34 7.79 -1.04 16.50
N LYS A 35 9.02 -0.67 16.08
CA LYS A 35 10.13 -0.26 16.95
C LYS A 35 10.45 1.23 16.79
N THR A 36 10.72 1.68 15.57
CA THR A 36 11.05 3.08 15.27
C THR A 36 10.09 3.67 14.22
N PRO A 37 9.85 5.00 14.23
CA PRO A 37 8.92 5.67 13.32
C PRO A 37 9.37 5.52 11.87
N THR A 38 10.65 5.81 11.61
CA THR A 38 11.27 5.70 10.27
C THR A 38 11.19 4.28 9.72
N GLN A 39 11.52 3.27 10.53
CA GLN A 39 11.42 1.87 10.09
C GLN A 39 9.97 1.48 9.79
N SER A 40 9.03 1.94 10.61
CA SER A 40 7.61 1.58 10.46
C SER A 40 7.00 2.22 9.21
N PHE A 41 7.30 3.50 8.95
CA PHE A 41 6.90 4.18 7.72
C PHE A 41 7.41 3.44 6.48
N TRP A 42 8.72 3.21 6.39
CA TRP A 42 9.29 2.55 5.20
C TRP A 42 8.85 1.09 5.05
N SER A 43 8.63 0.38 6.16
CA SER A 43 8.07 -0.98 6.13
C SER A 43 6.63 -0.98 5.60
N GLY A 44 5.78 -0.05 6.08
CA GLY A 44 4.41 0.08 5.60
C GLY A 44 4.33 0.55 4.15
N PHE A 45 5.14 1.54 3.79
CA PHE A 45 5.20 2.09 2.44
C PHE A 45 5.59 1.04 1.42
N SER A 46 6.75 0.40 1.62
CA SER A 46 7.27 -0.58 0.66
C SER A 46 6.37 -1.81 0.55
N ALA A 47 5.82 -2.29 1.68
CA ALA A 47 4.93 -3.46 1.67
C ALA A 47 3.66 -3.18 0.87
N VAL A 48 2.96 -2.08 1.15
CA VAL A 48 1.69 -1.77 0.46
C VAL A 48 1.94 -1.34 -0.98
N PHE A 49 3.02 -0.62 -1.28
CA PHE A 49 3.44 -0.28 -2.65
C PHE A 49 3.62 -1.54 -3.50
N ILE A 50 4.36 -2.53 -3.00
CA ILE A 50 4.58 -3.81 -3.69
C ILE A 50 3.26 -4.55 -3.87
N VAL A 51 2.47 -4.70 -2.80
CA VAL A 51 1.19 -5.41 -2.85
C VAL A 51 0.23 -4.77 -3.85
N TRP A 52 0.09 -3.46 -3.85
CA TRP A 52 -0.80 -2.76 -4.79
C TRP A 52 -0.31 -2.88 -6.23
N THR A 53 1.01 -2.83 -6.45
CA THR A 53 1.60 -3.06 -7.77
C THR A 53 1.26 -4.47 -8.27
N VAL A 54 1.48 -5.50 -7.44
CA VAL A 54 1.20 -6.90 -7.78
C VAL A 54 -0.29 -7.11 -8.04
N LEU A 55 -1.17 -6.63 -7.17
CA LEU A 55 -2.62 -6.79 -7.31
C LEU A 55 -3.18 -6.03 -8.52
N ALA A 56 -2.63 -4.87 -8.85
CA ALA A 56 -3.01 -4.12 -10.05
C ALA A 56 -2.55 -4.85 -11.31
N LEU A 57 -1.31 -5.34 -11.35
CA LEU A 57 -0.78 -6.12 -12.48
C LEU A 57 -1.53 -7.43 -12.69
N PHE A 58 -1.86 -8.16 -11.61
CA PHE A 58 -2.67 -9.38 -11.69
C PHE A 58 -4.05 -9.15 -12.33
N LYS A 59 -4.64 -7.96 -12.15
CA LYS A 59 -5.91 -7.59 -12.81
C LYS A 59 -5.71 -7.04 -14.21
N SER A 60 -4.57 -6.40 -14.49
CA SER A 60 -4.34 -5.61 -15.69
C SER A 60 -3.68 -6.40 -16.82
N ILE A 61 -2.73 -7.29 -16.51
CA ILE A 61 -2.01 -8.12 -17.49
C ILE A 61 -2.96 -9.03 -18.29
N PRO A 62 -3.91 -9.78 -17.68
CA PRO A 62 -4.81 -10.65 -18.45
C PRO A 62 -5.76 -9.90 -19.39
N ASN A 63 -5.86 -8.58 -19.24
CA ASN A 63 -6.71 -7.70 -20.03
C ASN A 63 -5.86 -6.77 -20.93
N ASP A 64 -4.59 -7.10 -21.18
CA ASP A 64 -3.64 -6.32 -21.98
C ASP A 64 -3.62 -4.82 -21.62
N HIS A 65 -3.84 -4.50 -20.34
CA HIS A 65 -3.93 -3.14 -19.82
C HIS A 65 -4.99 -2.24 -20.50
N ILE A 66 -6.00 -2.81 -21.17
CA ILE A 66 -7.00 -2.06 -21.95
C ILE A 66 -7.68 -0.99 -21.10
N LEU A 67 -8.23 -1.38 -19.94
CA LEU A 67 -8.92 -0.43 -19.06
C LEU A 67 -7.99 0.68 -18.56
N ALA A 68 -6.79 0.33 -18.11
CA ALA A 68 -5.80 1.30 -17.64
C ALA A 68 -5.40 2.29 -18.75
N SER A 69 -5.28 1.79 -20.00
CA SER A 69 -4.97 2.60 -21.18
C SER A 69 -6.10 3.55 -21.58
N ARG A 70 -7.36 3.21 -21.29
CA ARG A 70 -8.50 4.12 -21.48
C ARG A 70 -8.58 5.16 -20.37
N VAL A 71 -8.40 4.74 -19.12
CA VAL A 71 -8.48 5.62 -17.96
C VAL A 71 -7.37 6.67 -17.98
N VAL A 72 -6.14 6.31 -18.38
CA VAL A 72 -5.02 7.28 -18.41
C VAL A 72 -5.28 8.45 -19.38
N GLN A 73 -6.10 8.26 -20.43
CA GLN A 73 -6.48 9.32 -21.37
C GLN A 73 -7.37 10.40 -20.74
N LEU A 74 -8.00 10.11 -19.61
CA LEU A 74 -8.83 11.07 -18.88
C LEU A 74 -7.99 12.03 -18.03
N PHE A 75 -6.70 11.74 -17.85
CA PHE A 75 -5.78 12.53 -17.05
C PHE A 75 -4.79 13.27 -17.98
N PRO A 76 -4.25 14.43 -17.54
CA PRO A 76 -3.18 15.12 -18.25
C PRO A 76 -1.82 14.41 -18.03
N LEU A 77 -1.76 13.11 -18.32
CA LEU A 77 -0.60 12.24 -18.16
C LEU A 77 -0.17 11.72 -19.54
N PRO A 78 1.09 11.28 -19.71
CA PRO A 78 1.47 10.61 -20.95
C PRO A 78 0.57 9.39 -21.18
N HIS A 79 0.16 9.16 -22.43
CA HIS A 79 -0.80 8.12 -22.84
C HIS A 79 -0.23 6.68 -22.72
N ASN A 80 0.22 6.32 -21.52
CA ASN A 80 0.83 5.05 -21.18
C ASN A 80 0.28 4.59 -19.83
N TRP A 81 -0.30 3.38 -19.80
CA TRP A 81 -0.92 2.78 -18.62
C TRP A 81 0.02 2.69 -17.40
N ILE A 82 1.34 2.67 -17.62
CA ILE A 82 2.35 2.63 -16.55
C ILE A 82 2.19 3.80 -15.58
N TRP A 83 1.80 4.98 -16.05
CA TRP A 83 1.60 6.14 -15.16
C TRP A 83 0.47 5.91 -14.16
N LEU A 84 -0.61 5.29 -14.60
CA LEU A 84 -1.73 4.96 -13.73
C LEU A 84 -1.32 3.89 -12.69
N LEU A 85 -0.51 2.90 -13.09
CA LEU A 85 0.05 1.90 -12.17
C LEU A 85 0.94 2.56 -11.10
N LEU A 86 1.87 3.42 -11.52
CA LEU A 86 2.80 4.08 -10.59
C LEU A 86 2.06 4.96 -9.58
N ILE A 87 1.09 5.75 -10.04
CA ILE A 87 0.25 6.57 -9.15
C ILE A 87 -0.52 5.69 -8.18
N THR A 88 -1.12 4.60 -8.67
CA THR A 88 -1.86 3.64 -7.82
C THR A 88 -0.94 3.07 -6.74
N ALA A 89 0.23 2.54 -7.12
CA ALA A 89 1.19 1.98 -6.19
C ALA A 89 1.71 3.01 -5.18
N LEU A 90 1.98 4.24 -5.63
CA LEU A 90 2.46 5.33 -4.78
C LEU A 90 1.40 5.75 -3.75
N ILE A 91 0.14 5.88 -4.16
CA ILE A 91 -0.98 6.18 -3.25
C ILE A 91 -1.09 5.06 -2.20
N GLY A 92 -1.09 3.79 -2.63
CA GLY A 92 -1.11 2.65 -1.72
C GLY A 92 0.05 2.67 -0.73
N GLY A 93 1.27 2.90 -1.23
CA GLY A 93 2.47 3.03 -0.41
C GLY A 93 2.36 4.16 0.62
N ILE A 94 1.93 5.35 0.22
CA ILE A 94 1.76 6.49 1.15
C ILE A 94 0.72 6.14 2.23
N VAL A 95 -0.41 5.55 1.86
CA VAL A 95 -1.45 5.11 2.81
C VAL A 95 -0.88 4.09 3.80
N GLY A 96 -0.17 3.07 3.32
CA GLY A 96 0.46 2.06 4.17
C GLY A 96 1.54 2.63 5.09
N GLY A 97 2.40 3.51 4.58
CA GLY A 97 3.48 4.15 5.32
C GLY A 97 2.95 5.07 6.42
N MET A 98 1.96 5.92 6.10
CA MET A 98 1.33 6.82 7.07
C MET A 98 0.58 6.03 8.15
N ALA A 99 -0.17 4.99 7.77
CA ALA A 99 -0.87 4.16 8.74
C ALA A 99 0.09 3.43 9.70
N ALA A 100 1.18 2.86 9.19
CA ALA A 100 2.21 2.23 10.02
C ALA A 100 2.92 3.25 10.93
N LEU A 101 3.19 4.46 10.43
CA LEU A 101 3.76 5.54 11.23
C LEU A 101 2.81 5.94 12.37
N SER A 102 1.52 6.13 12.10
CA SER A 102 0.52 6.42 13.12
C SER A 102 0.46 5.32 14.19
N GLY A 103 0.50 4.05 13.80
CA GLY A 103 0.49 2.92 14.73
C GLY A 103 1.66 2.94 15.72
N VAL A 104 2.88 3.13 15.23
CA VAL A 104 4.06 3.16 16.11
C VAL A 104 4.15 4.44 16.95
N LEU A 105 3.67 5.58 16.46
CA LEU A 105 3.60 6.82 17.24
C LEU A 105 2.59 6.70 18.38
N LEU A 106 1.43 6.08 18.12
CA LEU A 106 0.43 5.82 19.16
C LEU A 106 0.98 4.87 20.24
N LYS A 107 1.66 3.79 19.84
CA LYS A 107 2.36 2.89 20.77
C LYS A 107 3.31 3.66 21.70
N ARG A 108 4.09 4.60 21.14
CA ARG A 108 5.04 5.42 21.91
C ARG A 108 4.37 6.39 22.86
N ALA A 109 3.20 6.91 22.50
CA ALA A 109 2.44 7.81 23.36
C ALA A 109 1.96 7.09 24.64
N PHE A 110 1.60 5.81 24.56
CA PHE A 110 1.18 4.99 25.70
C PHE A 110 2.31 4.27 26.45
N ALA A 111 3.52 4.24 25.89
CA ALA A 111 4.69 3.62 26.54
C ALA A 111 5.50 4.62 27.39
N LYS A 112 4.98 5.83 27.58
CA LYS A 112 5.44 6.78 28.61
C LYS A 112 4.74 6.49 29.93
#